data_AF-A0A653BNW2-F1
#
_entry.id   AF-A0A653BNW2-F1
#
_cell.length_a   1.000
_cell.length_b   1.000
_cell.length_c   1.000
_cell.angle_alpha   90.00
_cell.angle_beta   90.00
_cell.angle_gamma   90.00
#
_symmetry.space_group_name_H-M   'P 1'
#
loop_
_entity.id
_entity.type
_entity.pdbx_description
1 polymer ?
#
loop_
_entity_poly.entity_id
_entity_poly.type
_entity_poly.pdbx_seq_one_letter_code
_entity_poly.pdbx_strand_id
1 'polypeptide(L)'
;KHNNFSKDIGVPGLADAHIVLTNLASQIGREEPNKVTLSGDASLDMTSLFGNQKADIKLKLKALPVFNKEKGAIFLQEMEIVDAVVTPEKMKPVLQTLMPYLNQSLQNYFNQQPAYVLSEDKSKGESLAKKYAKGIEVKPGEIIIPFTD
;
A
#
# COMPACT_ATOMS: atom_id res chain seq x y z
N LYS A 1 7.56 -6.71 13.16
CA LYS A 1 6.59 -7.57 12.42
C LYS A 1 6.17 -6.77 11.19
N HIS A 2 6.51 -7.23 9.99
CA HIS A 2 5.94 -6.64 8.77
C HIS A 2 4.47 -7.05 8.74
N ASN A 3 3.56 -6.09 8.89
CA ASN A 3 2.13 -6.34 8.72
C ASN A 3 1.90 -6.49 7.23
N ASN A 4 1.77 -7.74 6.78
CA ASN A 4 1.46 -8.03 5.38
C ASN A 4 -0.03 -7.75 5.17
N PHE A 5 -0.37 -7.06 4.08
CA PHE A 5 -1.75 -6.96 3.65
C PHE A 5 -2.22 -8.37 3.24
N SER A 6 -3.27 -8.87 3.88
CA SER A 6 -3.87 -10.17 3.63
C SER A 6 -5.38 -10.02 3.73
N LYS A 7 -6.09 -10.20 2.61
CA LYS A 7 -7.50 -9.88 2.47
C LYS A 7 -8.18 -10.79 1.47
N ASP A 8 -9.45 -11.06 1.70
CA ASP A 8 -10.33 -11.65 0.70
C ASP A 8 -10.89 -10.54 -0.19
N ILE A 9 -10.95 -10.80 -1.50
CA ILE A 9 -11.45 -9.89 -2.53
C ILE A 9 -12.39 -10.64 -3.48
N GLY A 10 -13.32 -9.91 -4.08
CA GLY A 10 -14.27 -10.45 -5.05
C GLY A 10 -15.69 -10.57 -4.52
N VAL A 11 -16.49 -11.42 -5.15
CA VAL A 11 -17.90 -11.65 -4.81
C VAL A 11 -18.05 -13.09 -4.32
N PRO A 12 -18.41 -13.30 -3.04
CA PRO A 12 -18.56 -14.63 -2.47
C PRO A 12 -19.49 -15.53 -3.29
N GLY A 13 -19.02 -16.73 -3.62
CA GLY A 13 -19.81 -17.73 -4.37
C GLY A 13 -19.89 -17.52 -5.89
N LEU A 14 -19.29 -16.45 -6.41
CA LEU A 14 -19.12 -16.23 -7.86
C LEU A 14 -17.63 -16.28 -8.22
N ALA A 15 -16.83 -15.44 -7.57
CA ALA A 15 -15.38 -15.40 -7.72
C ALA A 15 -14.80 -14.69 -6.50
N ASP A 16 -14.28 -15.46 -5.55
CA ASP A 16 -13.56 -14.96 -4.40
C ASP A 16 -12.10 -15.43 -4.43
N ALA A 17 -11.23 -14.56 -3.96
CA ALA A 17 -9.81 -14.85 -3.88
C ALA A 17 -9.21 -14.26 -2.61
N HIS A 18 -8.31 -15.02 -2.00
CA HIS A 18 -7.45 -14.54 -0.94
C HIS A 18 -6.17 -13.97 -1.55
N ILE A 19 -5.85 -12.72 -1.23
CA ILE A 19 -4.62 -12.08 -1.67
C ILE A 19 -3.71 -11.76 -0.48
N VAL A 20 -2.41 -12.04 -0.63
CA VAL A 20 -1.38 -11.65 0.33
C VAL A 20 -0.31 -10.83 -0.36
N LEU A 21 -0.05 -9.61 0.11
CA LEU A 21 0.97 -8.70 -0.41
C LEU A 21 2.19 -8.69 0.51
N THR A 22 3.35 -8.84 -0.10
CA THR A 22 4.66 -8.99 0.56
C THR A 22 5.73 -8.23 -0.21
N ASN A 23 6.95 -8.16 0.37
CA ASN A 23 8.13 -7.58 -0.27
C ASN A 23 7.91 -6.15 -0.79
N LEU A 24 7.16 -5.34 -0.03
CA LEU A 24 6.92 -3.95 -0.37
C LEU A 24 8.22 -3.14 -0.31
N ALA A 25 8.60 -2.57 -1.45
CA ALA A 25 9.70 -1.63 -1.57
C ALA A 25 9.16 -0.27 -2.03
N SER A 26 9.70 0.81 -1.48
CA SER A 26 9.21 2.17 -1.75
C SER A 26 10.21 3.01 -2.54
N GLN A 27 9.68 3.89 -3.38
CA GLN A 27 10.39 4.97 -4.05
C GLN A 27 9.61 6.27 -3.83
N ILE A 28 10.25 7.24 -3.20
CA ILE A 28 9.60 8.47 -2.72
C ILE A 28 9.95 9.63 -3.66
N GLY A 29 8.96 10.30 -4.23
CA GLY A 29 9.14 11.54 -4.99
C GLY A 29 10.07 11.46 -6.21
N ARG A 30 10.27 10.25 -6.78
CA ARG A 30 11.19 10.04 -7.92
C ARG A 30 10.49 10.09 -9.28
N GLU A 31 9.31 9.50 -9.39
CA GLU A 31 8.53 9.46 -10.64
C GLU A 31 7.58 10.66 -10.73
N GLU A 32 6.70 10.80 -9.75
CA GLU A 32 5.80 11.94 -9.61
C GLU A 32 6.19 12.76 -8.37
N PRO A 33 6.31 14.10 -8.48
CA PRO A 33 6.46 14.96 -7.31
C PRO A 33 5.33 14.70 -6.31
N ASN A 34 5.66 14.74 -5.02
CA ASN A 34 4.71 14.56 -3.93
C ASN A 34 4.03 13.19 -3.81
N LYS A 35 4.43 12.17 -4.59
CA LYS A 35 3.89 10.81 -4.47
C LYS A 35 4.95 9.80 -4.07
N VAL A 36 4.46 8.68 -3.54
CA VAL A 36 5.26 7.49 -3.27
C VAL A 36 4.82 6.39 -4.23
N THR A 37 5.79 5.76 -4.89
CA THR A 37 5.58 4.53 -5.66
C THR A 37 6.00 3.35 -4.80
N LEU A 38 5.21 2.28 -4.80
CA LEU A 38 5.55 1.01 -4.16
C LEU A 38 5.64 -0.09 -5.22
N SER A 39 6.58 -1.01 -5.07
CA SER A 39 6.58 -2.29 -5.77
C SER A 39 6.39 -3.41 -4.76
N GLY A 40 5.64 -4.46 -5.12
CA GLY A 40 5.42 -5.58 -4.23
C GLY A 40 5.07 -6.87 -4.95
N ASP A 41 5.20 -7.96 -4.21
CA ASP A 41 4.83 -9.31 -4.63
C ASP A 41 3.52 -9.70 -3.97
N ALA A 42 2.53 -10.11 -4.76
CA ALA A 42 1.29 -10.63 -4.25
C ALA A 42 1.05 -12.07 -4.69
N SER A 43 0.59 -12.92 -3.77
CA SER A 43 0.04 -14.23 -4.09
C SER A 43 -1.48 -14.18 -4.04
N LEU A 44 -2.12 -14.84 -4.99
CA LEU A 44 -3.57 -14.95 -5.14
C LEU A 44 -3.96 -16.42 -5.08
N ASP A 45 -4.82 -16.78 -4.12
CA ASP A 45 -5.46 -18.10 -4.03
C ASP A 45 -6.94 -17.92 -4.33
N MET A 46 -7.39 -18.39 -5.49
CA MET A 46 -8.76 -18.23 -5.96
C MET A 46 -9.53 -19.54 -5.80
N THR A 47 -10.75 -19.43 -5.26
CA THR A 47 -11.72 -20.52 -5.23
C THR A 47 -12.91 -20.17 -6.13
N SER A 48 -13.30 -21.13 -6.97
CA SER A 48 -14.44 -20.99 -7.88
C SER A 48 -15.20 -22.32 -8.01
N LEU A 49 -16.38 -22.28 -8.61
CA LEU A 49 -17.18 -23.47 -8.91
C LEU A 49 -16.45 -24.49 -9.81
N PHE A 50 -15.43 -24.05 -10.55
CA PHE A 50 -14.66 -24.88 -11.47
C PHE A 50 -13.31 -25.33 -10.90
N GLY A 51 -13.06 -25.05 -9.61
CA GLY A 51 -11.86 -25.46 -8.89
C GLY A 51 -10.99 -24.30 -8.42
N ASN A 52 -9.92 -24.66 -7.70
CA ASN A 52 -8.98 -23.71 -7.10
C ASN A 52 -7.84 -23.40 -8.08
N GLN A 53 -7.42 -22.14 -8.15
CA GLN A 53 -6.28 -21.70 -8.95
C GLN A 53 -5.42 -20.75 -8.13
N LYS A 54 -4.10 -20.79 -8.37
CA LYS A 54 -3.13 -19.89 -7.74
C LYS A 54 -2.46 -19.01 -8.78
N ALA A 55 -2.11 -17.80 -8.39
CA ALA A 55 -1.34 -16.89 -9.21
C ALA A 55 -0.39 -16.04 -8.37
N ASP A 56 0.74 -15.68 -8.98
CA ASP A 56 1.67 -14.69 -8.45
C ASP A 56 1.52 -13.40 -9.26
N ILE A 57 1.58 -12.26 -8.58
CA ILE A 57 1.37 -10.93 -9.16
C ILE A 57 2.53 -10.03 -8.74
N LYS A 58 3.19 -9.42 -9.71
CA LYS A 58 4.08 -8.28 -9.48
C LYS A 58 3.25 -7.01 -9.59
N LEU A 59 3.18 -6.25 -8.51
CA LEU A 59 2.41 -5.01 -8.43
C LEU A 59 3.32 -3.80 -8.40
N LYS A 60 2.94 -2.77 -9.16
CA LYS A 60 3.41 -1.40 -8.99
C LYS A 60 2.21 -0.58 -8.52
N LEU A 61 2.39 0.14 -7.42
CA LEU A 61 1.38 0.97 -6.77
C LEU A 61 1.87 2.42 -6.70
N LYS A 62 0.95 3.37 -6.63
CA LYS A 62 1.23 4.76 -6.27
C LYS A 62 0.30 5.21 -5.16
N ALA A 63 0.75 6.16 -4.34
CA ALA A 63 -0.01 6.73 -3.25
C ALA A 63 0.45 8.16 -2.92
N LEU A 64 -0.44 8.90 -2.27
CA LEU A 64 -0.18 10.21 -1.69
C LEU A 64 0.21 10.03 -0.20
N PRO A 65 1.44 10.36 0.21
CA PRO A 65 1.78 10.40 1.63
C PRO A 65 1.04 11.56 2.30
N VAL A 66 0.38 11.28 3.41
CA VAL A 66 -0.37 12.27 4.21
C VAL A 66 0.00 12.14 5.68
N PHE A 67 0.37 13.26 6.30
CA PHE A 67 0.67 13.29 7.74
C PHE A 67 -0.60 13.50 8.56
N ASN A 68 -0.85 12.59 9.50
CA ASN A 68 -1.90 12.72 10.50
C ASN A 68 -1.28 13.20 11.82
N LYS A 69 -1.63 14.43 12.23
CA LYS A 69 -1.11 15.07 13.44
C LYS A 69 -1.52 14.34 14.72
N GLU A 70 -2.79 13.97 14.83
CA GLU A 70 -3.34 13.32 16.02
C GLU A 70 -2.66 11.98 16.33
N LYS A 71 -2.36 11.21 15.28
CA LYS A 71 -1.68 9.92 15.38
C LYS A 71 -0.16 10.01 15.32
N GLY A 72 0.39 11.19 14.99
CA GLY A 72 1.82 11.37 14.73
C GLY A 72 2.36 10.40 13.69
N ALA A 73 1.62 10.19 12.60
CA ALA A 73 1.88 9.11 11.65
C ALA A 73 1.69 9.53 10.19
N ILE A 74 2.43 8.87 9.29
CA ILE A 74 2.33 9.06 7.84
C ILE A 74 1.52 7.88 7.27
N PHE A 75 0.45 8.23 6.56
CA PHE A 75 -0.41 7.30 5.82
C PHE A 75 -0.12 7.41 4.33
N LEU A 76 -0.34 6.33 3.60
CA LEU A 76 -0.26 6.31 2.13
C LEU A 76 -1.69 6.26 1.58
N GLN A 77 -2.28 7.44 1.42
CA GLN A 77 -3.65 7.61 0.96
C GLN A 77 -3.73 7.54 -0.56
N GLU A 78 -4.96 7.44 -1.09
CA GLU A 78 -5.21 7.37 -2.54
C GLU A 78 -4.41 6.25 -3.22
N MET A 79 -4.26 5.12 -2.53
CA MET A 79 -3.53 3.96 -3.04
C MET A 79 -4.16 3.47 -4.35
N GLU A 80 -3.34 3.31 -5.38
CA GLU A 80 -3.78 2.91 -6.71
C GLU A 80 -2.76 1.95 -7.33
N ILE A 81 -3.26 0.90 -7.97
CA ILE A 81 -2.44 0.02 -8.81
C ILE A 81 -2.17 0.72 -10.14
N VAL A 82 -0.89 0.95 -10.46
CA VAL A 82 -0.45 1.49 -11.75
C VAL A 82 -0.01 0.41 -12.74
N ASP A 83 0.50 -0.71 -12.24
CA ASP A 83 0.83 -1.86 -13.07
C ASP A 83 0.67 -3.17 -12.29
N ALA A 84 0.29 -4.23 -13.01
CA ALA A 84 0.09 -5.55 -12.44
C ALA A 84 0.41 -6.64 -13.46
N VAL A 85 1.46 -7.42 -13.19
CA VAL A 85 1.89 -8.55 -14.03
C VAL A 85 1.59 -9.85 -13.31
N VAL A 86 0.67 -10.65 -13.84
CA VAL A 86 0.22 -11.91 -13.24
C VAL A 86 0.77 -13.15 -13.95
N THR A 87 1.14 -14.14 -13.16
CA THR A 87 1.59 -15.47 -13.59
C THR A 87 0.73 -16.55 -12.91
N PRO A 88 0.18 -17.53 -13.65
CA PRO A 88 0.30 -17.71 -15.10
C PRO A 88 -0.56 -16.70 -15.88
N GLU A 89 -0.19 -16.43 -17.14
CA GLU A 89 -0.82 -15.40 -17.97
C GLU A 89 -2.33 -15.60 -18.17
N LYS A 90 -2.81 -16.86 -18.17
CA LYS A 90 -4.24 -17.20 -18.23
C LYS A 90 -5.09 -16.60 -17.10
N MET A 91 -4.46 -16.12 -16.02
CA MET A 91 -5.12 -15.47 -14.88
C MET A 91 -5.36 -13.97 -15.10
N LYS A 92 -4.86 -13.37 -16.19
CA LYS A 92 -5.08 -11.95 -16.51
C LYS A 92 -6.57 -11.55 -16.49
N PRO A 93 -7.51 -12.28 -17.14
CA PRO A 93 -8.93 -11.89 -17.13
C PRO A 93 -9.56 -11.95 -15.73
N VAL A 94 -9.13 -12.93 -14.93
CA VAL A 94 -9.56 -13.06 -13.52
C VAL A 94 -9.09 -11.85 -12.72
N LEU A 95 -7.80 -11.52 -12.82
CA LEU A 95 -7.24 -10.36 -12.12
C LEU A 95 -7.94 -9.05 -12.52
N GLN A 96 -8.24 -8.86 -13.82
CA GLN A 96 -8.98 -7.70 -14.31
C GLN A 96 -10.38 -7.60 -13.68
N THR A 97 -11.07 -8.72 -13.54
CA THR A 97 -12.41 -8.79 -12.91
C THR A 97 -12.34 -8.45 -11.42
N LEU A 98 -11.27 -8.89 -10.74
CA LEU A 98 -11.06 -8.63 -9.31
C LEU A 98 -10.44 -7.26 -9.02
N MET A 99 -9.93 -6.56 -10.04
CA MET A 99 -9.16 -5.32 -9.88
C MET A 99 -9.89 -4.21 -9.09
N PRO A 100 -11.19 -3.94 -9.30
CA PRO A 100 -11.91 -2.93 -8.51
C PRO A 100 -11.94 -3.27 -7.01
N TYR A 101 -12.15 -4.55 -6.67
CA TYR A 101 -12.16 -5.01 -5.28
C TYR A 101 -10.77 -4.94 -4.66
N LEU A 102 -9.74 -5.30 -5.42
CA LEU A 102 -8.36 -5.18 -4.98
C LEU A 102 -7.97 -3.72 -4.71
N ASN A 103 -8.28 -2.80 -5.63
CA ASN A 103 -8.06 -1.36 -5.43
C ASN A 103 -8.75 -0.83 -4.17
N GLN A 104 -10.04 -1.16 -3.99
CA GLN A 104 -10.79 -0.75 -2.80
C GLN A 104 -10.17 -1.31 -1.50
N SER A 105 -9.77 -2.58 -1.52
CA SER A 105 -9.18 -3.26 -0.37
C SER A 105 -7.82 -2.64 0.01
N LEU A 106 -6.96 -2.35 -0.98
CA LEU A 106 -5.68 -1.66 -0.79
C LEU A 106 -5.89 -0.25 -0.21
N GLN A 107 -6.80 0.55 -0.79
CA GLN A 107 -7.13 1.88 -0.26
C GLN A 107 -7.59 1.80 1.19
N ASN A 108 -8.55 0.94 1.49
CA ASN A 108 -9.06 0.77 2.85
C ASN A 108 -7.97 0.39 3.84
N TYR A 109 -7.07 -0.52 3.46
CA TYR A 109 -5.96 -0.94 4.31
C TYR A 109 -4.99 0.21 4.57
N PHE A 110 -4.45 0.86 3.54
CA PHE A 110 -3.41 1.89 3.70
C PHE A 110 -3.94 3.22 4.25
N ASN A 111 -5.24 3.47 4.14
CA ASN A 111 -5.90 4.60 4.83
C ASN A 111 -5.96 4.40 6.35
N GLN A 112 -5.97 3.15 6.83
CA GLN A 112 -6.08 2.81 8.25
C GLN A 112 -4.76 2.38 8.88
N GLN A 113 -3.88 1.77 8.08
CA GLN A 113 -2.57 1.30 8.49
C GLN A 113 -1.51 2.35 8.15
N PRO A 114 -0.90 3.00 9.16
CA PRO A 114 0.19 3.95 8.89
C PRO A 114 1.40 3.22 8.31
N ALA A 115 2.04 3.85 7.34
CA ALA A 115 3.33 3.40 6.79
C ALA A 115 4.50 3.76 7.71
N TYR A 116 4.36 4.85 8.48
CA TYR A 116 5.33 5.25 9.48
C TYR A 116 4.63 5.90 10.68
N VAL A 117 5.05 5.57 11.90
CA VAL A 117 4.55 6.19 13.14
C VAL A 117 5.73 6.79 13.88
N LEU A 118 5.64 8.07 14.21
CA LEU A 118 6.68 8.77 14.96
C LEU A 118 6.72 8.25 16.40
N SER A 119 7.92 7.91 16.84
CA SER A 119 8.19 7.46 18.21
C SER A 119 8.84 8.54 19.06
N GLU A 120 8.45 8.61 20.33
CA GLU A 120 9.10 9.48 21.33
C GLU A 120 10.41 8.89 21.84
N ASP A 121 10.56 7.57 21.78
CA ASP A 121 11.67 6.84 22.39
C ASP A 121 12.84 6.60 21.43
N LYS A 122 12.61 6.76 20.12
CA LYS A 122 13.58 6.38 19.09
C LYS A 122 14.66 7.44 18.88
N SER A 123 14.32 8.72 18.92
CA SER A 123 15.29 9.82 18.88
C SER A 123 14.70 11.14 19.36
N LYS A 124 15.55 12.08 19.77
CA LYS A 124 15.13 13.44 20.12
C LYS A 124 14.44 14.15 18.94
N GLY A 125 14.97 13.99 17.72
CA GLY A 125 14.37 14.60 16.53
C GLY A 125 12.97 14.05 16.25
N GLU A 126 12.77 12.74 16.38
CA GLU A 126 11.47 12.10 16.14
C GLU A 126 10.45 12.43 17.24
N SER A 127 10.88 12.54 18.49
CA SER A 127 10.06 13.04 19.61
C SER A 127 9.59 14.47 19.36
N LEU A 128 10.49 15.37 18.93
CA LEU A 128 10.15 16.74 18.57
C LEU A 128 9.21 16.78 17.35
N ALA A 129 9.47 15.97 16.33
CA ALA A 129 8.60 15.83 15.18
C ALA A 129 7.18 15.43 15.61
N LYS A 130 7.04 14.40 16.46
CA LYS A 130 5.72 13.97 16.92
C LYS A 130 4.94 15.09 17.63
N LYS A 131 5.65 15.95 18.38
CA LYS A 131 5.05 17.04 19.15
C LYS A 131 4.72 18.29 18.33
N TYR A 132 5.53 18.61 17.32
CA TYR A 132 5.48 19.91 16.64
C TYR A 132 5.22 19.84 15.13
N ALA A 133 5.24 18.65 14.52
CA ALA A 133 5.04 18.49 13.09
C ALA A 133 3.70 19.07 12.65
N LYS A 134 3.76 19.97 11.67
CA LYS A 134 2.56 20.54 11.03
C LYS A 134 2.20 19.87 9.71
N GLY A 135 3.10 19.09 9.14
CA GLY A 135 2.92 18.44 7.85
C GLY A 135 4.18 17.70 7.43
N ILE A 136 4.23 17.36 6.15
CA ILE A 136 5.36 16.71 5.49
C ILE A 136 5.64 17.39 4.16
N GLU A 137 6.90 17.34 3.75
CA GLU A 137 7.37 17.70 2.41
C GLU A 137 7.99 16.45 1.77
N VAL A 138 7.61 16.14 0.54
CA VAL A 138 8.15 14.98 -0.18
C VAL A 138 9.26 15.46 -1.09
N LYS A 139 10.47 14.92 -0.89
CA LYS A 139 11.63 15.15 -1.76
C LYS A 139 12.06 13.85 -2.43
N PRO A 140 12.82 13.91 -3.54
CA PRO A 140 13.35 12.71 -4.18
C PRO A 140 14.16 11.85 -3.20
N GLY A 141 13.61 10.70 -2.83
CA GLY A 141 14.22 9.73 -1.91
C GLY A 141 13.82 9.85 -0.45
N GLU A 142 13.12 10.90 -0.01
CA GLU A 142 12.82 11.11 1.42
C GLU A 142 11.55 11.92 1.68
N ILE A 143 10.97 11.73 2.87
CA ILE A 143 9.89 12.58 3.40
C ILE A 143 10.46 13.39 4.55
N ILE A 144 10.36 14.71 4.46
CA ILE A 144 10.84 15.66 5.45
C ILE A 144 9.66 16.10 6.31
N ILE A 145 9.90 16.18 7.62
CA ILE A 145 8.96 16.76 8.58
C ILE A 145 9.58 18.08 9.06
N PRO A 146 9.10 19.23 8.56
CA PRO A 146 9.64 20.52 8.95
C PRO A 146 9.16 20.91 10.36
N PHE A 147 10.02 21.55 11.14
CA PHE A 147 9.69 22.10 12.46
C PHE A 147 9.27 23.57 12.40
N THR A 148 9.51 24.22 11.27
CA THR A 148 9.14 25.60 10.97
C THR A 148 8.40 25.63 9.64
N ASP A 149 7.57 26.65 9.44
CA ASP A 149 6.92 26.86 8.14
C ASP A 149 7.93 27.29 7.07
#